data_AF-A0A524JAB0-F1
#
_entry.id   AF-A0A524JAB0-F1
#
_cell.length_a   1.000
_cell.length_b   1.000
_cell.length_c   1.000
_cell.angle_alpha   90.00
_cell.angle_beta   90.00
_cell.angle_gamma   90.00
#
_symmetry.space_group_name_H-M   'P 1'
#
loop_
_entity.id
_entity.type
_entity.pdbx_description
1 polymer ?
#
loop_
_entity_poly.entity_id
_entity_poly.type
_entity_poly.pdbx_seq_one_letter_code
_entity_poly.pdbx_strand_id
1 'polypeptide(L)' 'MKLVNDDAEIYIPDKLDVKPALTRTTHLAIGAHQGNLEIMAIDGILQCFQNPQKWFRAWL' A
#
# COMPACT_ATOMS: atom_id res chain seq x y z
N MET A 1 -2.72 0.70 -14.80
CA MET A 1 -1.88 -0.37 -14.25
C MET A 1 -2.55 -1.67 -14.62
N LYS A 2 -1.82 -2.70 -15.06
CA LYS A 2 -2.39 -4.00 -15.41
C LYS A 2 -1.99 -5.01 -14.34
N LEU A 3 -2.97 -5.63 -13.69
CA LEU A 3 -2.74 -6.71 -12.73
C LEU A 3 -2.69 -8.05 -13.49
N VAL A 4 -1.94 -9.01 -12.96
CA VAL A 4 -1.74 -10.33 -13.60
C VAL A 4 -2.75 -11.36 -13.10
N ASN A 5 -3.24 -11.21 -11.87
CA ASN A 5 -4.32 -12.01 -11.31
C ASN A 5 -5.64 -11.26 -11.50
N ASP A 6 -6.65 -11.92 -12.05
CA ASP A 6 -7.97 -11.36 -12.34
C ASP A 6 -8.76 -11.00 -11.07
N ASP A 7 -8.49 -11.68 -9.95
CA ASP A 7 -9.10 -11.41 -8.64
C ASP A 7 -8.32 -10.34 -7.85
N ALA A 8 -7.22 -9.82 -8.39
CA ALA A 8 -6.45 -8.80 -7.69
C ALA A 8 -7.15 -7.43 -7.76
N GLU A 9 -7.16 -6.73 -6.63
CA GLU A 9 -7.77 -5.41 -6.52
C GLU A 9 -6.78 -4.36 -6.02
N ILE A 10 -7.01 -3.11 -6.41
CA ILE A 10 -6.30 -1.95 -5.84
C ILE A 10 -7.28 -1.25 -4.91
N TYR A 11 -7.06 -1.39 -3.60
CA TYR A 11 -7.84 -0.68 -2.60
C TYR A 11 -7.20 0.67 -2.25
N ILE A 12 -7.97 1.75 -2.38
CA ILE A 12 -7.57 3.11 -2.01
C ILE A 12 -8.65 3.66 -1.06
N PRO A 13 -8.33 3.89 0.23
CA PRO A 13 -9.35 4.12 1.26
C PRO A 13 -10.17 5.40 1.06
N ASP A 14 -9.60 6.41 0.41
CA ASP A 14 -10.25 7.69 0.10
C ASP A 14 -10.71 7.82 -1.36
N LYS A 15 -10.74 6.70 -2.10
CA LYS A 15 -11.33 6.59 -3.44
C LYS A 15 -10.68 7.47 -4.52
N LEU A 16 -9.46 7.94 -4.30
CA LEU A 16 -8.69 8.59 -5.36
C LEU A 16 -8.34 7.59 -6.47
N ASP A 17 -8.07 8.13 -7.66
CA ASP A 17 -7.50 7.35 -8.75
C ASP A 17 -6.12 6.78 -8.37
N VAL A 18 -5.72 5.71 -9.06
CA VAL A 18 -4.43 5.04 -8.81
C VAL A 18 -3.26 6.02 -8.88
N LYS A 19 -3.14 6.81 -9.95
CA LYS A 19 -2.01 7.74 -10.15
C LYS A 19 -1.77 8.67 -8.95
N PRO A 20 -2.74 9.51 -8.52
CA PRO A 20 -2.53 10.40 -7.38
C PRO A 20 -2.26 9.65 -6.07
N ALA A 21 -2.85 8.46 -5.86
CA ALA A 21 -2.54 7.63 -4.70
C ALA A 21 -1.09 7.12 -4.70
N LEU A 22 -0.54 6.76 -5.86
CA LEU A 22 0.88 6.38 -5.97
C LEU A 22 1.79 7.58 -5.68
N THR A 23 1.46 8.77 -6.20
CA THR A 23 2.30 9.97 -6.03
C THR A 23 2.49 10.40 -4.57
N ARG A 24 1.46 10.25 -3.72
CA ARG A 24 1.54 10.62 -2.31
C ARG A 24 2.14 9.55 -1.39
N THR A 25 2.46 8.37 -1.92
CA THR A 25 3.02 7.26 -1.13
C THR A 25 4.35 7.70 -0.52
N THR A 26 4.48 7.58 0.80
CA THR A 26 5.74 7.91 1.50
C THR A 26 6.49 6.65 1.96
N HIS A 27 5.77 5.55 2.21
CA HIS A 27 6.36 4.27 2.61
C HIS A 27 5.85 3.17 1.69
N LEU A 28 6.77 2.43 1.07
CA LEU A 28 6.47 1.32 0.17
C LEU A 28 7.00 0.01 0.76
N ALA A 29 6.11 -0.95 0.96
CA ALA A 29 6.47 -2.33 1.26
C ALA A 29 6.27 -3.20 0.00
N ILE A 30 7.21 -4.10 -0.27
CA ILE A 30 7.15 -5.06 -1.37
C ILE A 30 7.38 -6.45 -0.77
N GLY A 31 6.41 -7.34 -0.96
CA GLY A 31 6.49 -8.74 -0.55
C GLY A 31 6.33 -9.68 -1.74
N ALA A 32 6.86 -10.90 -1.62
CA ALA A 32 6.67 -11.94 -2.63
C ALA A 32 5.42 -12.81 -2.37
N HIS A 33 4.85 -12.74 -1.17
CA HIS A 33 3.73 -13.56 -0.73
C HIS A 33 2.76 -12.76 0.14
N GLN A 34 1.46 -12.95 -0.10
CA GLN A 34 0.38 -12.27 0.60
C GLN A 34 0.25 -12.79 2.06
N GLY A 35 0.00 -11.93 3.04
CA GLY A 35 -0.35 -12.36 4.41
C GLY A 35 0.78 -12.39 5.44
N ASN A 36 2.04 -12.15 5.06
CA ASN A 36 3.13 -11.90 6.03
C ASN A 36 3.62 -10.44 5.98
N LEU A 37 3.17 -9.66 5.01
CA LEU A 37 3.73 -8.34 4.71
C LEU A 37 3.41 -7.33 5.82
N GLU A 38 2.30 -7.51 6.53
CA GLU A 38 1.86 -6.71 7.66
C GLU A 38 2.84 -6.75 8.82
N ILE A 39 3.41 -7.93 9.10
CA ILE A 39 4.42 -8.11 10.15
C ILE A 39 5.77 -7.58 9.67
N MET A 40 6.15 -7.90 8.43
CA MET A 40 7.42 -7.47 7.85
C MET A 40 7.52 -5.95 7.68
N ALA A 41 6.39 -5.28 7.43
CA ALA A 41 6.32 -3.85 7.20
C ALA A 41 5.82 -3.06 8.42
N ILE A 42 5.81 -3.66 9.61
CA ILE A 42 5.27 -3.07 10.83
C ILE A 42 5.84 -1.67 11.13
N ASP A 43 7.15 -1.48 10.90
CA ASP A 43 7.79 -0.17 11.10
C ASP A 43 7.16 0.92 10.21
N GLY A 44 7.04 0.66 8.91
CA GLY A 44 6.43 1.60 7.97
C GLY A 44 4.94 1.86 8.25
N ILE A 45 4.22 0.83 8.71
CA ILE A 45 2.82 0.95 9.14
C ILE A 45 2.71 1.88 10.35
N LEU A 46 3.51 1.63 11.40
CA LEU A 46 3.50 2.44 12.62
C LEU A 46 3.90 3.89 12.36
N GLN A 47 4.81 4.13 11.42
CA GLN A 47 5.17 5.49 11.02
C GLN A 47 4.01 6.25 10.33
N CYS A 48 3.10 5.54 9.66
CA CYS A 48 1.96 6.14 8.96
C CYS A 48 0.66 6.14 9.79
N PHE A 49 0.56 5.28 10.81
CA PHE A 49 -0.64 5.14 11.63
C PHE A 49 -1.01 6.47 12.30
N GLN A 50 -2.26 6.91 12.12
CA GLN A 50 -2.78 8.19 12.61
C GLN A 50 -1.98 9.43 12.16
N ASN A 51 -1.19 9.33 11.08
CA ASN A 51 -0.45 10.46 10.53
C ASN A 51 -1.02 10.87 9.15
N PRO A 52 -1.75 11.99 9.05
CA PRO A 52 -2.39 12.40 7.78
C PRO A 52 -1.39 12.82 6.69
N GLN A 53 -0.11 13.01 7.04
CA GLN A 53 0.94 13.42 6.11
C GLN A 53 1.73 12.24 5.55
N LYS A 54 1.54 11.02 6.09
CA LYS A 54 2.28 9.83 5.66
C LYS A 54 1.31 8.78 5.11
N TRP A 55 1.74 8.14 4.02
CA TRP A 55 0.94 7.18 3.28
C TRP A 55 1.73 5.89 3.10
N PHE A 56 1.19 4.82 3.70
CA PHE A 56 1.72 3.48 3.55
C PHE A 56 1.07 2.79 2.34
N ARG A 57 1.89 2.10 1.54
CA ARG A 57 1.45 1.27 0.42
C ARG A 57 2.17 -0.07 0.47
N ALA A 58 1.42 -1.15 0.28
CA ALA A 58 1.94 -2.51 0.22
C ALA A 58 1.67 -3.13 -1.14
N TRP A 59 2.70 -3.74 -1.74
CA TRP A 59 2.66 -4.40 -3.04
C TRP A 59 3.04 -5.88 -2.90
N LEU A 60 2.31 -6.72 -3.61
CA LEU A 60 2.38 -8.18 -3.62
C LEU A 60 2.18 -8.68 -5.05
#